data_AF-A0A1C6YDF1-F1
#
_entry.id   AF-A0A1C6YDF1-F1
#
_cell.length_a   1.000
_cell.length_b   1.000
_cell.length_c   1.000
_cell.angle_alpha   90.00
_cell.angle_beta   90.00
_cell.angle_gamma   90.00
#
_symmetry.space_group_name_H-M   'P 1'
#
loop_
_entity.id
_entity.type
_entity.pdbx_description
1 polymer ?
#
loop_
_entity_poly.entity_id
_entity_poly.type
_entity_poly.pdbx_seq_one_letter_code
_entity_poly.pdbx_strand_id
1 'polypeptide(L)'
;MNVLYKLLLCFFFIQALECYRVPNVHNLNKVNPNKYLRASHDLNLLGHNKENNYYCGENKVALVTGAGRGIGRSIAKTLAKSVSHVLCISKTQ
;
A
#
# COMPACT_ATOMS: atom_id res chain seq x y z
N MET A 1 0.01 6.92 45.43
CA MET A 1 0.82 6.12 44.48
C MET A 1 -0.01 5.35 43.44
N ASN A 2 -1.30 5.04 43.69
CA ASN A 2 -2.08 4.21 42.76
C ASN A 2 -2.75 4.93 41.56
N VAL A 3 -2.86 6.26 41.62
CA VAL A 3 -3.57 7.03 40.58
C VAL A 3 -2.66 7.33 39.38
N LEU A 4 -1.38 7.58 39.65
CA LEU A 4 -0.40 7.94 38.62
C LEU A 4 -0.09 6.76 37.67
N TYR A 5 0.06 5.54 38.21
CA TYR A 5 0.28 4.36 37.37
C TYR A 5 -0.95 4.03 36.52
N LYS A 6 -2.16 4.26 37.04
CA LYS A 6 -3.40 4.05 36.27
C LYS A 6 -3.50 5.01 35.09
N LEU A 7 -3.11 6.28 35.28
CA LEU A 7 -3.08 7.27 34.19
C LEU A 7 -2.03 6.91 33.12
N LEU A 8 -0.83 6.52 33.54
CA LEU A 8 0.22 6.05 32.62
C LEU A 8 -0.22 4.81 31.83
N LEU A 9 -0.80 3.82 32.50
CA LEU A 9 -1.30 2.61 31.85
C LEU A 9 -2.39 2.95 30.83
N CYS A 10 -3.32 3.84 31.18
CA CYS A 10 -4.38 4.28 30.27
C CYS A 10 -3.79 4.96 29.02
N PHE A 11 -2.77 5.80 29.18
CA PHE A 11 -2.09 6.46 28.06
C PHE A 11 -1.40 5.47 27.11
N PHE A 12 -0.71 4.46 27.64
CA PHE A 12 -0.12 3.39 26.83
C PHE A 12 -1.18 2.57 26.07
N PHE A 13 -2.33 2.28 26.70
CA PHE A 13 -3.42 1.58 26.04
C PHE A 13 -4.04 2.40 24.89
N ILE A 14 -4.18 3.71 25.06
CA ILE A 14 -4.70 4.59 24.00
C ILE A 14 -3.73 4.61 22.80
N GLN A 15 -2.42 4.76 23.04
CA GLN A 15 -1.43 4.70 21.96
C GLN A 15 -1.42 3.34 21.25
N ALA A 16 -1.51 2.23 22.00
CA ALA A 16 -1.57 0.89 21.42
C ALA A 16 -2.83 0.69 20.56
N LEU A 17 -3.98 1.24 20.99
CA LEU A 17 -5.23 1.19 20.23
C LEU A 17 -5.20 2.08 18.97
N GLU A 18 -4.53 3.23 19.02
CA GLU A 18 -4.31 4.06 17.82
C GLU A 18 -3.40 3.37 16.82
N CYS A 19 -2.35 2.67 17.27
CA CYS A 19 -1.49 1.87 16.40
C CYS A 19 -2.22 0.67 15.76
N TYR A 20 -3.29 0.17 16.40
CA TYR A 20 -4.10 -0.92 15.86
C TYR A 20 -5.21 -0.44 14.90
N ARG A 21 -5.51 0.86 14.92
CA ARG A 21 -6.52 1.44 14.03
C ARG A 21 -5.94 1.56 12.63
N VAL A 22 -6.17 0.52 11.82
CA VAL A 22 -5.97 0.56 10.36
C VAL A 22 -6.58 1.87 9.85
N PRO A 23 -5.80 2.77 9.24
CA PRO A 23 -6.33 4.04 8.77
C PRO A 23 -7.42 3.75 7.74
N ASN A 24 -8.66 4.00 8.14
CA ASN A 24 -9.83 3.87 7.27
C ASN A 24 -9.76 5.01 6.25
N VAL A 25 -9.22 4.72 5.06
CA VAL A 25 -9.12 5.67 3.96
C VAL A 25 -10.49 5.83 3.31
N HIS A 26 -11.34 6.64 3.95
CA HIS A 26 -12.43 7.30 3.24
C HIS A 26 -11.86 8.47 2.44
N ASN A 27 -11.80 8.37 1.11
CA ASN A 27 -12.21 9.52 0.30
C ASN A 27 -12.61 9.15 -1.14
N LEU A 28 -13.72 9.74 -1.53
CA LEU A 28 -14.46 9.59 -2.77
C LEU A 28 -13.88 10.55 -3.82
N ASN A 29 -12.79 10.17 -4.48
CA ASN A 29 -12.29 10.95 -5.62
C ASN A 29 -12.56 10.19 -6.93
N LYS A 30 -13.61 10.65 -7.62
CA LYS A 30 -13.94 10.32 -9.01
C LYS A 30 -12.70 10.48 -9.88
N VAL A 31 -12.13 9.35 -10.33
CA VAL A 31 -10.92 9.34 -11.14
C VAL A 31 -11.21 9.91 -12.52
N ASN A 32 -10.52 10.99 -12.88
CA ASN A 32 -10.47 11.54 -14.24
C ASN A 32 -9.23 10.96 -14.94
N PRO A 33 -9.38 10.17 -16.03
CA PRO A 33 -8.27 9.49 -16.72
C PRO A 33 -7.27 10.44 -17.42
N ASN A 34 -7.55 11.75 -17.49
CA ASN A 34 -6.78 12.70 -18.30
C ASN A 34 -5.38 13.09 -17.78
N LYS A 35 -4.94 12.62 -16.61
CA LYS A 35 -3.57 12.94 -16.12
C LYS A 35 -2.45 12.12 -16.78
N TYR A 36 -2.77 11.05 -17.52
CA TYR A 36 -1.78 10.19 -18.17
C TYR A 36 -0.99 10.90 -19.29
N LEU A 37 -1.54 11.95 -19.90
CA LEU A 37 -1.01 12.58 -21.11
C LEU A 37 0.08 13.66 -20.89
N ARG A 38 0.41 14.02 -19.65
CA ARG A 38 1.37 15.12 -19.38
C ARG A 38 2.78 14.69 -18.97
N ALA A 39 3.01 13.40 -18.67
CA ALA A 39 4.34 12.91 -18.26
C ALA A 39 5.23 12.44 -19.44
N SER A 40 4.75 12.57 -20.67
CA SER A 40 5.38 11.99 -21.87
C SER A 40 6.44 12.85 -22.55
N HIS A 41 6.65 14.10 -22.12
CA HIS A 41 7.53 15.04 -22.86
C HIS A 41 9.00 15.08 -22.41
N ASP A 42 9.36 14.51 -21.26
CA ASP A 42 10.72 14.61 -20.68
C ASP A 42 11.57 13.31 -20.73
N LEU A 43 11.09 12.23 -21.37
CA LEU A 43 11.64 10.86 -21.23
C LEU A 43 12.50 10.33 -22.41
N ASN A 44 13.12 11.20 -23.20
CA ASN A 44 13.90 10.76 -24.38
C ASN A 44 15.42 10.58 -24.16
N LEU A 45 15.93 10.53 -22.92
CA LEU A 45 17.39 10.51 -22.66
C LEU A 45 17.94 9.34 -21.82
N LEU A 46 17.22 8.24 -21.63
CA LEU A 46 17.82 7.04 -21.03
C LEU A 46 17.23 5.76 -21.65
N GLY A 47 18.05 5.07 -22.43
CA GLY A 47 17.78 3.73 -22.97
C GLY A 47 17.74 2.68 -21.88
N HIS A 48 16.71 2.72 -21.03
CA HIS A 48 16.47 1.72 -19.99
C HIS A 48 15.28 0.83 -20.37
N ASN A 49 15.46 -0.46 -20.10
CA ASN A 49 14.49 -1.55 -20.21
C ASN A 49 13.08 -1.07 -19.81
N LYS A 50 12.21 -0.84 -20.81
CA LYS A 50 10.91 -0.17 -20.65
C LYS A 50 9.93 -1.10 -19.96
N GLU A 51 10.02 -1.19 -18.64
CA GLU A 51 9.06 -1.93 -17.84
C GLU A 51 7.70 -1.21 -17.85
N ASN A 52 6.64 -1.95 -18.18
CA ASN A 52 5.29 -1.40 -18.19
C ASN A 52 4.87 -1.07 -16.75
N ASN A 53 4.41 0.15 -16.53
CA ASN A 53 3.78 0.56 -15.28
C ASN A 53 2.25 0.52 -15.41
N TYR A 54 1.58 -0.12 -14.47
CA TYR A 54 0.12 -0.21 -14.44
C TYR A 54 -0.44 0.86 -13.51
N TYR A 55 -1.42 1.64 -13.98
CA TYR A 55 -2.14 2.55 -13.10
C TYR A 55 -3.31 1.82 -12.43
N CYS A 56 -3.24 1.62 -11.11
CA CYS A 56 -4.30 0.95 -10.35
C CYS A 56 -5.25 1.93 -9.64
N GLY A 57 -4.99 3.24 -9.71
CA GLY A 57 -5.71 4.26 -8.94
C GLY A 57 -5.00 4.60 -7.62
N GLU A 58 -5.37 5.75 -7.05
CA GLU A 58 -4.79 6.21 -5.78
C GLU A 58 -5.26 5.36 -4.59
N ASN A 59 -4.38 5.17 -3.61
CA ASN A 59 -4.66 4.53 -2.31
C ASN A 59 -5.28 3.12 -2.39
N LYS A 60 -4.92 2.34 -3.42
CA LYS A 60 -5.38 0.96 -3.54
C LYS A 60 -4.57 0.01 -2.66
N VAL A 61 -5.25 -1.02 -2.19
CA VAL A 61 -4.67 -2.16 -1.48
C VAL A 61 -4.98 -3.42 -2.28
N ALA A 62 -3.97 -4.24 -2.57
CA ALA A 62 -4.12 -5.51 -3.27
C ALA A 62 -4.00 -6.69 -2.31
N LEU A 63 -4.75 -7.76 -2.56
CA LEU A 63 -4.62 -9.06 -1.88
C LEU A 63 -4.16 -10.10 -2.90
N VAL A 64 -3.04 -10.77 -2.61
CA VAL A 64 -2.49 -11.84 -3.45
C VAL A 64 -2.35 -13.12 -2.64
N THR A 65 -3.15 -14.13 -3.00
CA THR A 65 -3.05 -15.48 -2.45
C THR A 65 -2.01 -16.31 -3.22
N GLY A 66 -1.40 -17.30 -2.57
CA GLY A 66 -0.32 -18.09 -3.19
C GLY A 66 0.94 -17.27 -3.46
N ALA A 67 1.15 -16.16 -2.73
CA ALA A 67 2.20 -15.18 -3.01
C ALA A 67 3.62 -15.60 -2.59
N GLY A 68 3.79 -16.81 -2.02
CA GLY A 68 5.08 -17.28 -1.51
C GLY A 68 6.10 -17.61 -2.61
N ARG A 69 5.65 -18.03 -3.80
CA ARG A 69 6.54 -18.41 -4.92
C ARG A 69 5.86 -18.26 -6.28
N GLY A 70 6.63 -18.43 -7.35
CA GLY A 70 6.13 -18.48 -8.73
C GLY A 70 5.33 -17.24 -9.14
N ILE A 71 4.21 -17.47 -9.84
CA ILE A 71 3.36 -16.43 -10.42
C ILE A 71 2.80 -15.50 -9.35
N GLY A 72 2.27 -16.03 -8.24
CA GLY A 72 1.73 -15.22 -7.16
C GLY A 72 2.76 -14.24 -6.58
N ARG A 73 4.00 -14.70 -6.38
CA ARG A 73 5.11 -13.83 -5.94
C ARG A 73 5.42 -12.74 -6.97
N SER A 74 5.41 -13.09 -8.25
CA SER A 74 5.67 -12.13 -9.33
C SER A 74 4.56 -11.08 -9.42
N ILE A 75 3.29 -11.48 -9.32
CA ILE A 75 2.14 -10.57 -9.33
C ILE A 75 2.22 -9.61 -8.14
N ALA A 76 2.50 -10.10 -6.93
CA ALA A 76 2.64 -9.25 -5.75
C ALA A 76 3.74 -8.19 -5.94
N LYS A 77 4.89 -8.58 -6.50
CA LYS A 77 5.98 -7.63 -6.82
C LYS A 77 5.59 -6.60 -7.88
N THR A 78 4.88 -7.01 -8.91
CA THR A 78 4.42 -6.09 -9.96
C THR A 78 3.39 -5.10 -9.40
N LEU A 79 2.41 -5.57 -8.64
CA LEU A 79 1.39 -4.71 -8.03
C LEU A 79 1.99 -3.75 -7.01
N ALA A 80 3.04 -4.15 -6.28
CA ALA A 80 3.73 -3.27 -5.32
C ALA A 80 4.34 -2.01 -5.95
N LYS A 81 4.49 -1.95 -7.28
CA LYS A 81 4.91 -0.73 -8.00
C LYS A 81 3.76 0.25 -8.26
N SER A 82 2.52 -0.22 -8.15
CA SER A 82 1.33 0.44 -8.69
C SER A 82 0.22 0.67 -7.66
N VAL A 83 0.28 0.01 -6.50
CA VAL A 83 -0.66 0.17 -5.38
C VAL A 83 0.06 0.57 -4.10
N SER A 84 -0.67 1.14 -3.14
CA SER A 84 -0.10 1.61 -1.88
C SER A 84 0.32 0.47 -0.94
N HIS A 85 -0.40 -0.66 -0.96
CA HIS A 85 -0.05 -1.81 -0.13
C HIS A 85 -0.47 -3.14 -0.77
N VAL A 86 0.29 -4.20 -0.55
CA VAL A 86 0.00 -5.56 -1.05
C VAL A 86 0.02 -6.56 0.10
N LEU A 87 -1.13 -7.14 0.43
CA LEU A 87 -1.25 -8.23 1.39
C LEU A 87 -0.97 -9.55 0.68
N CYS A 88 0.02 -10.29 1.17
CA CYS A 88 0.44 -11.56 0.59
C CYS A 88 0.04 -12.71 1.52
N ILE A 89 -0.72 -13.68 1.00
CA ILE A 89 -1.11 -14.89 1.74
C ILE A 89 -0.47 -16.11 1.09
N SER A 90 0.13 -16.99 1.89
CA SER A 90 0.63 -18.28 1.44
C SER A 90 0.52 -19.33 2.56
N LYS A 91 0.50 -20.62 2.21
CA LYS A 91 0.30 -21.73 3.16
C LYS A 91 1.46 -21.91 4.15
N THR A 92 2.64 -21.38 3.84
CA THR A 92 3.88 -21.64 4.58
C THR A 92 4.22 -20.47 5.49
N GLN A 93 4.41 -20.79 6.78
CA GLN A 93 5.10 -19.98 7.77
C GLN A 93 6.56 -20.45 7.86
#